data_AF-A0A4R6F6G4-F1
#
_entry.id   AF-A0A4R6F6G4-F1
#
_cell.length_a   1.000
_cell.length_b   1.000
_cell.length_c   1.000
_cell.angle_alpha   90.00
_cell.angle_beta   90.00
_cell.angle_gamma   90.00
#
_symmetry.space_group_name_H-M   'P 1'
#
loop_
_entity.id
_entity.type
_entity.pdbx_description
1 polymer ?
#
loop_
_entity_poly.entity_id
_entity_poly.type
_entity_poly.pdbx_seq_one_letter_code
_entity_poly.pdbx_strand_id
1 'polypeptide(L)'
;MQKAALFHVVLDYLEANDTPSGDVQRFVDRWHRLKPQDAAPCPVCYLAGEEQPLVPLRAEGNFDVVSCPACKTRFDVPVDD
;
A
#
# COMPACT_ATOMS: atom_id res chain seq x y z
N MET A 1 1.92 7.89 12.13
CA MET A 1 2.59 6.58 12.20
C MET A 1 1.98 5.54 11.26
N GLN A 2 0.65 5.48 11.08
CA GLN A 2 -0.02 4.53 10.15
C GLN A 2 0.56 4.45 8.71
N LYS A 3 0.91 5.57 8.08
CA LYS A 3 1.47 5.56 6.71
C LYS A 3 2.83 4.87 6.60
N ALA A 4 3.62 4.83 7.66
CA ALA A 4 4.93 4.16 7.65
C ALA A 4 4.77 2.64 7.72
N ALA A 5 3.94 2.14 8.65
CA ALA A 5 3.63 0.71 8.75
C ALA A 5 3.01 0.17 7.46
N LEU A 6 2.05 0.91 6.87
CA LEU A 6 1.46 0.55 5.59
C LEU A 6 2.50 0.50 4.46
N PHE A 7 3.44 1.45 4.42
CA PHE A 7 4.48 1.47 3.41
C PHE A 7 5.35 0.21 3.46
N HIS A 8 5.77 -0.21 4.66
CA HIS A 8 6.55 -1.44 4.83
C HIS A 8 5.79 -2.68 4.35
N VAL A 9 4.54 -2.85 4.77
CA VAL A 9 3.71 -3.99 4.34
C VAL A 9 3.53 -4.03 2.82
N VAL A 10 3.39 -2.86 2.18
CA VAL A 10 3.30 -2.76 0.72
C VAL A 10 4.62 -3.12 0.03
N LEU A 11 5.76 -2.70 0.59
CA LEU A 11 7.07 -3.08 0.05
C LEU A 11 7.31 -4.59 0.18
N ASP A 12 7.05 -5.16 1.36
CA ASP A 12 7.15 -6.60 1.59
C ASP A 12 6.29 -7.38 0.58
N TYR A 13 5.07 -6.89 0.30
CA TYR A 13 4.20 -7.47 -0.71
C TYR A 13 4.81 -7.41 -2.12
N LEU A 14 5.34 -6.26 -2.52
CA LEU A 14 5.96 -6.10 -3.84
C LEU A 14 7.18 -7.02 -4.01
N GLU A 15 8.01 -7.12 -2.98
CA GLU A 15 9.17 -8.02 -2.95
C GLU A 15 8.74 -9.49 -2.99
N ALA A 16 7.72 -9.88 -2.23
CA ALA A 16 7.19 -11.25 -2.22
C ALA A 16 6.50 -11.67 -3.53
N ASN A 17 6.11 -10.71 -4.38
CA ASN A 17 5.50 -10.97 -5.69
C ASN A 17 6.52 -10.88 -6.85
N ASP A 18 7.83 -10.94 -6.55
CA ASP A 18 8.91 -10.84 -7.54
C ASP A 18 8.81 -9.59 -8.43
N THR A 19 8.30 -8.49 -7.86
CA THR A 19 8.16 -7.23 -8.61
C THR A 19 9.53 -6.74 -9.05
N PRO A 20 9.73 -6.40 -10.34
CA PRO A 20 11.00 -5.87 -10.81
C PRO A 20 11.45 -4.65 -9.99
N SER A 21 12.74 -4.59 -9.62
CA SER A 21 13.25 -3.52 -8.74
C SER A 21 13.01 -2.11 -9.29
N GLY A 22 12.98 -1.94 -10.62
CA GLY A 22 12.65 -0.67 -11.25
C GLY A 22 11.19 -0.24 -11.05
N ASP A 23 10.27 -1.19 -10.98
CA ASP A 23 8.85 -0.95 -10.70
C ASP A 23 8.62 -0.68 -9.22
N VAL A 24 9.33 -1.39 -8.34
CA VAL A 24 9.35 -1.08 -6.89
C VAL A 24 9.84 0.37 -6.67
N GLN A 25 10.95 0.76 -7.31
CA GLN A 25 11.49 2.12 -7.19
C GLN A 25 10.51 3.19 -7.69
N ARG A 26 9.83 2.96 -8.82
CA ARG A 26 8.78 3.86 -9.32
C ARG A 26 7.66 4.03 -8.30
N PHE A 27 7.22 2.95 -7.67
CA PHE A 27 6.20 3.01 -6.63
C PHE A 27 6.69 3.78 -5.39
N VAL A 28 7.91 3.53 -4.94
CA VAL A 28 8.55 4.26 -3.82
C VAL A 28 8.62 5.76 -4.09
N ASP A 29 9.06 6.15 -5.29
CA ASP A 29 9.10 7.56 -5.70
C ASP A 29 7.71 8.19 -5.70
N ARG A 30 6.70 7.46 -6.19
CA ARG A 30 5.31 7.92 -6.16
C ARG A 30 4.80 8.07 -4.74
N TRP A 31 5.14 7.15 -3.84
CA TRP A 31 4.75 7.15 -2.44
C TRP A 31 5.30 8.37 -1.69
N HIS A 32 6.58 8.68 -1.88
CA HIS A 32 7.21 9.85 -1.24
C HIS A 32 6.64 11.20 -1.70
N ARG A 33 5.96 11.24 -2.84
CA ARG A 33 5.27 12.43 -3.33
C ARG A 33 3.87 12.62 -2.74
N LEU A 34 3.36 11.66 -1.97
CA LEU A 34 2.04 11.75 -1.33
C LEU A 34 2.01 12.86 -0.28
N LYS A 35 0.98 13.69 -0.33
CA LYS A 35 0.68 14.62 0.75
C LYS A 35 0.09 13.90 1.95
N PRO A 36 0.14 14.49 3.15
CA PRO A 36 -0.44 13.92 4.36
C PRO A 36 -1.92 13.54 4.20
N GLN A 37 -2.72 14.32 3.45
CA GLN A 37 -4.13 14.01 3.19
C GLN A 37 -4.39 13.04 2.03
N ASP A 38 -3.39 12.73 1.20
CA ASP A 38 -3.59 11.87 0.05
C ASP A 38 -3.81 10.42 0.50
N ALA A 39 -4.74 9.73 -0.16
CA ALA A 39 -4.91 8.30 0.00
C ALA A 39 -3.68 7.57 -0.56
N ALA A 40 -3.27 6.48 0.10
CA ALA A 40 -2.18 5.65 -0.37
C ALA A 40 -2.59 4.95 -1.69
N PRO A 41 -1.76 4.97 -2.75
CA PRO A 41 -2.07 4.27 -3.98
C PRO A 41 -1.89 2.76 -3.80
N CYS A 42 -2.72 1.98 -4.48
CA CYS A 42 -2.56 0.55 -4.57
C CYS A 42 -1.33 0.22 -5.44
N PRO A 43 -0.37 -0.57 -4.92
CA PRO A 43 0.84 -0.93 -5.66
C PRO A 43 0.51 -1.74 -6.92
N VAL A 44 -0.45 -2.66 -6.85
CA VAL A 44 -0.83 -3.53 -7.97
C VAL A 44 -1.42 -2.74 -9.13
N CYS A 45 -2.41 -1.89 -8.84
CA CYS A 45 -3.01 -1.05 -9.88
C CYS A 45 -1.99 -0.07 -10.45
N TYR A 46 -1.16 0.54 -9.58
CA TYR A 46 -0.18 1.54 -10.01
C TYR A 46 0.81 0.94 -11.03
N LEU A 47 1.28 -0.28 -10.77
CA LEU A 47 2.18 -0.99 -11.69
C LEU A 47 1.48 -1.45 -12.97
N ALA A 48 0.17 -1.66 -12.93
CA ALA A 48 -0.65 -1.88 -14.13
C ALA A 48 -0.96 -0.57 -14.91
N GLY A 49 -0.49 0.59 -14.44
CA GLY A 49 -0.71 1.89 -15.07
C GLY A 49 -1.95 2.65 -14.59
N GLU A 50 -2.64 2.16 -13.55
CA GLU A 50 -3.83 2.78 -12.98
C GLU A 50 -3.61 3.23 -11.53
N GLU A 51 -4.02 4.43 -11.16
CA GLU A 51 -3.91 4.87 -9.76
C GLU A 51 -5.23 4.66 -9.02
N GLN A 52 -5.30 3.60 -8.22
CA GLN A 52 -6.46 3.28 -7.39
C GLN A 52 -6.13 3.48 -5.91
N PRO A 53 -6.96 4.15 -5.10
CA PRO A 53 -6.68 4.39 -3.69
C PRO A 53 -6.89 3.12 -2.86
N LEU A 54 -6.01 2.89 -1.89
CA LEU A 54 -6.25 1.97 -0.79
C LEU A 54 -7.24 2.60 0.18
N VAL A 55 -8.29 1.86 0.52
CA VAL A 55 -9.33 2.28 1.45
C VAL A 55 -9.25 1.44 2.73
N PRO A 56 -9.36 2.06 3.92
CA PRO A 56 -9.48 1.33 5.16
C PRO A 56 -10.85 0.65 5.22
N LEU A 57 -10.87 -0.62 5.61
CA LEU A 57 -12.11 -1.40 5.73
C LEU A 57 -12.58 -1.50 7.18
N ARG A 58 -11.71 -1.95 8.09
CA ARG A 58 -11.96 -2.01 9.54
C ARG A 58 -10.67 -2.39 10.26
N ALA A 59 -10.50 -1.95 11.51
CA ALA A 59 -9.51 -2.55 12.39
C ALA A 59 -10.03 -3.93 12.84
N GLU A 60 -9.23 -4.97 12.67
CA GLU A 60 -9.47 -6.34 13.17
C GLU A 60 -8.42 -6.67 14.23
N GLY A 61 -8.75 -6.46 15.51
CA GLY A 61 -7.83 -6.69 16.62
C GLY A 61 -6.64 -5.73 16.60
N ASN A 62 -5.43 -6.27 16.48
CA ASN A 62 -4.16 -5.53 16.44
C ASN A 62 -3.74 -5.11 15.01
N PHE A 63 -4.63 -5.23 14.02
CA PHE A 63 -4.33 -4.89 12.63
C PHE A 63 -5.36 -3.92 12.05
N ASP A 64 -4.87 -2.90 11.36
CA ASP A 64 -5.65 -2.06 10.46
C ASP A 64 -5.70 -2.71 9.08
N VAL A 65 -6.91 -3.00 8.60
CA VAL A 65 -7.09 -3.61 7.28
C VAL A 65 -7.33 -2.53 6.24
N VAL A 66 -6.48 -2.49 5.22
CA VAL A 66 -6.68 -1.65 4.03
C VAL A 66 -6.80 -2.52 2.78
N SER A 67 -7.60 -2.08 1.82
CA SER A 67 -7.83 -2.82 0.58
C SER A 67 -8.00 -1.91 -0.62
N CYS A 68 -7.62 -2.38 -1.80
CA CYS A 68 -7.94 -1.74 -3.06
C CYS A 68 -9.34 -2.19 -3.54
N PRO A 69 -10.28 -1.28 -3.78
CA PRO A 69 -11.62 -1.65 -4.26
C PRO A 69 -11.60 -2.20 -5.69
N ALA A 70 -10.59 -1.87 -6.50
CA ALA A 70 -10.46 -2.29 -7.89
C ALA A 70 -9.90 -3.72 -8.02
N CYS A 71 -8.66 -3.95 -7.57
CA CYS A 71 -8.00 -5.26 -7.69
C CYS A 71 -8.23 -6.20 -6.49
N LYS A 72 -8.93 -5.73 -5.45
CA LYS A 72 -9.23 -6.48 -4.21
C LYS A 72 -8.00 -6.89 -3.39
N THR A 73 -6.80 -6.43 -3.74
CA THR A 73 -5.61 -6.62 -2.90
C THR A 73 -5.87 -6.06 -1.50
N ARG A 74 -5.51 -6.83 -0.48
CA ARG A 74 -5.70 -6.51 0.94
C ARG A 74 -4.33 -6.49 1.62
N PHE A 75 -4.15 -5.55 2.53
CA PHE A 75 -2.98 -5.43 3.37
C PHE A 75 -3.44 -5.35 4.82
N ASP A 76 -2.89 -6.22 5.66
CA ASP A 76 -3.10 -6.22 7.10
C ASP A 76 -1.93 -5.45 7.74
N VAL A 77 -2.19 -4.25 8.23
CA VAL A 77 -1.18 -3.33 8.75
C VAL A 77 -1.13 -3.46 10.27
N PRO A 78 0.00 -3.82 10.89
CA PRO A 78 0.08 -3.90 12.34
C PRO A 78 -0.14 -2.52 12.96
N VAL A 79 -0.98 -2.48 14.00
CA VAL A 79 -1.19 -1.30 14.84
C VAL A 79 -0.23 -1.44 16.03
N ASP A 80 0.86 -0.66 16.02
CA ASP A 80 1.71 -0.51 17.21
C ASP A 80 0.88 0.19 18.31
N ASP A 81 0.74 -0.48 19.46
CA ASP A 81 0.09 0.02 20.69
C ASP A 81 0.95 1.08 21.41
#